data_AF-A0A821CHJ1-F1
#
_entry.id   AF-A0A821CHJ1-F1
#
_cell.length_a   1.000
_cell.length_b   1.000
_cell.length_c   1.000
_cell.angle_alpha   90.00
_cell.angle_beta   90.00
_cell.angle_gamma   90.00
#
_symmetry.space_group_name_H-M   'P 1'
#
loop_
_entity.id
_entity.type
_entity.pdbx_description
1 polymer ?
#
loop_
_entity_poly.entity_id
_entity_poly.type
_entity_poly.pdbx_seq_one_letter_code
_entity_poly.pdbx_strand_id
1 'polypeptide(L)'
;MQQEYTTTFLDITVNDIKDFKTIRHHFDKSHHYRLSMNEITHLLSNHETELKIQEEKYLQLFKEKQIIEKQIEEIKQSKLFNKIINQKENFISFPYRSFLNLRHWHRAPKRLKIFFQALAYLFSIKTNDFLTELKINPNLIRKIQFYQPSSTIMNEFRIKFFHLNEISLEYIRNKSLDAYTIAIWIYNIEKNERLKQLQQPEIENQKELKNKLSELNLNLFNKQKEIQLSEDKIKTLKETILQTEKHHHILLQSN
;
A
#
# COMPACT_ATOMS: atom_id res chain seq x y z
N MET A 1 -35.95 -65.77 -16.74
CA MET A 1 -34.66 -65.05 -16.66
C MET A 1 -34.91 -63.78 -15.86
N GLN A 2 -34.35 -63.68 -14.66
CA GLN A 2 -34.38 -62.45 -13.87
C GLN A 2 -33.24 -61.56 -14.37
N GLN A 3 -33.55 -60.36 -14.86
CA GLN A 3 -32.54 -59.36 -15.17
C GLN A 3 -32.16 -58.66 -13.86
N GLU A 4 -30.87 -58.70 -13.52
CA GLU A 4 -30.28 -57.93 -12.43
C GLU A 4 -30.28 -56.44 -12.81
N TYR A 5 -30.97 -55.63 -12.02
CA TYR A 5 -31.00 -54.18 -12.18
C TYR A 5 -29.70 -53.58 -11.64
N THR A 6 -28.73 -53.29 -12.52
CA THR A 6 -27.62 -52.39 -12.18
C THR A 6 -28.16 -50.96 -12.11
N THR A 7 -28.44 -50.51 -10.89
CA THR A 7 -28.76 -49.12 -10.57
C THR A 7 -27.45 -48.35 -10.46
N THR A 8 -27.27 -47.30 -11.26
CA THR A 8 -26.10 -46.42 -11.15
C THR A 8 -26.26 -45.55 -9.91
N PHE A 9 -25.37 -45.73 -8.92
CA PHE A 9 -25.38 -44.97 -7.67
C PHE A 9 -24.56 -43.70 -7.81
N LEU A 10 -25.06 -42.60 -7.25
CA LEU A 10 -24.32 -41.35 -7.13
C LEU A 10 -23.69 -41.31 -5.73
N ASP A 11 -22.39 -41.53 -5.64
CA ASP A 11 -21.64 -41.40 -4.39
C ASP A 11 -21.33 -39.92 -4.14
N ILE A 12 -22.14 -39.28 -3.31
CA ILE A 12 -21.87 -37.93 -2.80
C ILE A 12 -21.14 -38.07 -1.47
N THR A 13 -19.95 -37.48 -1.36
CA THR A 13 -19.22 -37.40 -0.09
C THR A 13 -19.89 -36.42 0.87
N VAL A 14 -20.10 -36.88 2.11
CA VAL A 14 -20.81 -36.23 3.24
C VAL A 14 -20.42 -34.76 3.52
N ASN A 15 -19.26 -34.30 3.03
CA ASN A 15 -18.78 -32.93 3.27
C ASN A 15 -19.58 -31.83 2.56
N ASP A 16 -20.35 -32.17 1.51
CA ASP A 16 -21.20 -31.20 0.78
C ASP A 16 -22.56 -30.95 1.45
N ILE A 17 -22.88 -31.64 2.55
CA ILE A 17 -24.22 -31.68 3.14
C ILE A 17 -24.19 -31.09 4.58
N LYS A 18 -23.96 -29.78 4.72
CA LYS A 18 -23.99 -29.11 6.04
C LYS A 18 -25.34 -28.49 6.44
N ASP A 19 -26.28 -28.31 5.50
CA ASP A 19 -27.55 -27.58 5.75
C ASP A 19 -28.81 -28.47 5.84
N PHE A 20 -28.67 -29.76 6.12
CA PHE A 20 -29.76 -30.74 6.06
C PHE A 20 -30.65 -30.84 7.33
N LYS A 21 -30.76 -29.80 8.18
CA LYS A 21 -31.70 -29.86 9.33
C LYS A 21 -33.17 -30.03 8.93
N THR A 22 -33.50 -29.85 7.66
CA THR A 22 -34.88 -29.86 7.15
C THR A 22 -35.32 -31.19 6.52
N ILE A 23 -34.41 -32.14 6.28
CA ILE A 23 -34.76 -33.40 5.62
C ILE A 23 -34.75 -34.52 6.65
N ARG A 24 -35.96 -34.87 7.12
CA ARG A 24 -36.18 -36.15 7.81
C ARG A 24 -35.94 -37.26 6.78
N HIS A 25 -35.07 -38.23 7.08
CA HIS A 25 -35.40 -39.66 6.94
C HIS A 25 -34.30 -40.59 7.48
N HIS A 26 -34.71 -41.84 7.66
CA HIS A 26 -34.18 -42.93 8.49
C HIS A 26 -32.71 -43.30 8.31
N PHE A 27 -32.07 -43.56 9.45
CA PHE A 27 -30.74 -44.19 9.55
C PHE A 27 -30.84 -45.73 9.51
N ASP A 28 -30.18 -46.38 8.57
CA ASP A 28 -29.75 -47.78 8.62
C ASP A 28 -28.50 -48.06 7.75
N LYS A 29 -27.68 -48.99 8.21
CA LYS A 29 -26.20 -49.04 8.16
C LYS A 29 -25.49 -49.22 6.78
N SER A 30 -26.07 -48.79 5.66
CA SER A 30 -25.45 -48.88 4.31
C SER A 30 -25.88 -47.74 3.35
N HIS A 31 -25.77 -46.48 3.80
CA HIS A 31 -26.46 -45.34 3.20
C HIS A 31 -25.87 -44.77 1.89
N HIS A 32 -26.48 -45.14 0.77
CA HIS A 32 -26.57 -44.25 -0.39
C HIS A 32 -27.81 -43.35 -0.20
N TYR A 33 -27.61 -42.03 -0.10
CA TYR A 33 -28.71 -41.07 -0.19
C TYR A 33 -29.28 -41.10 -1.60
N ARG A 34 -30.53 -41.55 -1.77
CA ARG A 34 -31.25 -41.36 -3.03
C ARG A 34 -32.02 -40.06 -2.95
N LEU A 35 -31.52 -39.04 -3.63
CA LEU A 35 -32.28 -37.81 -3.85
C LEU A 35 -33.33 -38.09 -4.93
N SER A 36 -34.57 -37.73 -4.63
CA SER A 36 -35.64 -37.68 -5.61
C SER A 36 -35.36 -36.59 -6.65
N MET A 37 -35.93 -36.73 -7.85
CA MET A 37 -35.79 -35.73 -8.91
C MET A 37 -36.22 -34.31 -8.47
N ASN A 38 -37.23 -34.23 -7.59
CA ASN A 38 -37.66 -32.96 -7.00
C ASN A 38 -36.60 -32.36 -6.07
N GLU A 39 -35.92 -33.17 -5.26
CA GLU A 39 -34.83 -32.71 -4.39
C GLU A 39 -33.62 -32.26 -5.20
N ILE A 40 -33.28 -32.96 -6.29
CA ILE A 40 -32.20 -32.57 -7.21
C ILE A 40 -32.53 -31.23 -7.90
N THR A 41 -33.76 -31.08 -8.37
CA THR A 41 -34.22 -29.84 -9.03
C THR A 41 -34.22 -28.65 -8.07
N HIS A 42 -34.63 -28.87 -6.82
CA HIS A 42 -34.57 -27.85 -5.78
C HIS A 42 -33.11 -27.46 -5.44
N LEU A 43 -32.21 -28.43 -5.33
CA LEU A 43 -30.78 -28.17 -5.13
C LEU A 43 -30.17 -27.37 -6.28
N LEU A 44 -30.53 -27.68 -7.53
CA LEU A 44 -30.11 -26.91 -8.69
C LEU A 44 -30.56 -25.44 -8.58
N SER A 45 -31.84 -25.21 -8.29
CA SER A 45 -32.38 -23.84 -8.15
C SER A 45 -31.68 -23.06 -7.03
N ASN A 46 -31.34 -23.72 -5.93
CA ASN A 46 -30.61 -23.09 -4.83
C ASN A 46 -29.21 -22.67 -5.27
N HIS A 47 -28.46 -23.57 -5.90
CA HIS A 47 -27.10 -23.25 -6.36
C HIS A 47 -27.07 -22.21 -7.47
N GLU A 48 -28.06 -22.19 -8.38
CA GLU A 48 -28.19 -21.13 -9.38
C GLU A 48 -28.49 -19.76 -8.75
N THR A 49 -29.26 -19.73 -7.67
CA THR A 49 -29.51 -18.49 -6.90
C THR A 49 -28.24 -18.05 -6.17
N GLU A 50 -27.52 -18.99 -5.55
CA GLU A 50 -26.25 -18.72 -4.88
C GLU A 50 -25.19 -18.19 -5.86
N LEU A 51 -25.07 -18.79 -7.05
CA LEU A 51 -24.17 -18.36 -8.11
C LEU A 51 -24.43 -16.88 -8.48
N LYS A 52 -25.68 -16.50 -8.72
CA LYS A 52 -26.04 -15.10 -9.03
C LYS A 52 -25.62 -14.13 -7.91
N ILE A 53 -25.84 -14.51 -6.65
CA ILE A 53 -25.43 -13.70 -5.50
C ILE A 53 -23.90 -13.56 -5.44
N GLN A 54 -23.16 -14.62 -5.75
CA GLN A 54 -21.69 -14.60 -5.80
C GLN A 54 -21.17 -13.71 -6.93
N GLU A 55 -21.78 -13.79 -8.12
CA GLU A 55 -21.47 -12.94 -9.28
C GLU A 55 -21.71 -11.46 -8.99
N GLU A 56 -22.85 -11.11 -8.39
CA GLU A 56 -23.16 -9.72 -8.00
C GLU A 56 -22.11 -9.16 -7.03
N LYS A 57 -21.71 -9.95 -6.03
CA LYS A 57 -20.65 -9.57 -5.07
C LYS A 57 -19.30 -9.39 -5.76
N TYR A 58 -18.93 -10.29 -6.68
CA TYR A 58 -17.70 -10.13 -7.47
C TYR A 58 -17.72 -8.82 -8.28
N LEU A 59 -18.84 -8.51 -8.91
CA LEU A 59 -19.02 -7.31 -9.72
C LEU A 59 -18.93 -6.03 -8.87
N GLN A 60 -19.45 -6.05 -7.65
CA GLN A 60 -19.29 -4.96 -6.67
C GLN A 60 -17.81 -4.74 -6.30
N LEU A 61 -17.09 -5.80 -5.92
CA LEU A 61 -15.66 -5.75 -5.59
C LEU A 61 -14.81 -5.25 -6.78
N PHE A 62 -15.19 -5.63 -8.00
CA PHE A 62 -14.50 -5.19 -9.21
C PHE A 62 -14.66 -3.68 -9.45
N LYS A 63 -15.87 -3.14 -9.25
CA LYS A 63 -16.12 -1.69 -9.31
C LYS A 63 -15.32 -0.94 -8.26
N GLU A 64 -15.25 -1.46 -7.04
CA GLU A 64 -14.44 -0.87 -5.96
C GLU A 64 -12.95 -0.83 -6.33
N LYS A 65 -12.42 -1.93 -6.90
CA LYS A 65 -11.05 -1.97 -7.41
C LYS A 65 -10.77 -0.83 -8.41
N GLN A 66 -11.66 -0.61 -9.39
CA GLN A 66 -11.50 0.45 -10.38
C GLN A 66 -11.46 1.85 -9.74
N ILE A 67 -12.27 2.09 -8.70
CA ILE A 67 -12.27 3.35 -7.96
C ILE A 67 -10.92 3.58 -7.28
N ILE A 68 -10.39 2.56 -6.59
CA ILE A 68 -9.08 2.65 -5.91
C ILE A 68 -7.95 2.86 -6.93
N GLU A 69 -7.96 2.15 -8.05
CA GLU A 69 -6.97 2.33 -9.12
C GLU A 69 -6.97 3.75 -9.67
N LYS A 70 -8.18 4.33 -9.87
CA LYS A 70 -8.32 5.73 -10.30
C LYS A 70 -7.76 6.70 -9.25
N GLN A 71 -8.07 6.49 -7.96
CA GLN A 71 -7.54 7.33 -6.87
C GLN A 71 -6.01 7.28 -6.79
N ILE A 72 -5.40 6.10 -6.98
CA ILE A 72 -3.93 5.96 -7.01
C ILE A 72 -3.33 6.75 -8.18
N GLU A 73 -3.98 6.72 -9.34
CA GLU A 73 -3.50 7.44 -10.53
C GLU A 73 -3.66 8.96 -10.38
N GLU A 74 -4.76 9.43 -9.79
CA GLU A 74 -4.95 10.84 -9.45
C GLU A 74 -3.85 11.36 -8.52
N ILE A 75 -3.42 10.57 -7.53
CA ILE A 75 -2.30 10.94 -6.63
C ILE A 75 -0.98 11.08 -7.41
N LYS A 76 -0.68 10.17 -8.35
CA LYS A 76 0.55 10.29 -9.17
C LYS A 76 0.56 11.53 -10.05
N GLN A 77 -0.61 11.93 -10.54
CA GLN A 77 -0.77 13.10 -11.39
C GLN A 77 -0.77 14.41 -10.60
N SER A 78 -0.77 14.36 -9.26
CA SER A 78 -0.76 15.55 -8.43
C SER A 78 0.45 16.45 -8.77
N LYS A 79 0.19 17.75 -8.89
CA LYS A 79 1.24 18.75 -9.13
C LYS A 79 2.28 18.74 -8.02
N LEU A 80 1.88 18.40 -6.78
CA LEU A 80 2.77 18.31 -5.63
C LEU A 80 3.73 17.12 -5.76
N PHE A 81 3.23 15.96 -6.18
CA PHE A 81 4.01 14.74 -6.41
C PHE A 81 5.06 14.95 -7.50
N ASN A 82 4.63 15.47 -8.65
CA ASN A 82 5.50 15.74 -9.81
C ASN A 82 6.55 16.84 -9.55
N LYS A 83 6.23 17.83 -8.72
CA LYS A 83 7.15 18.93 -8.39
C LYS A 83 8.38 18.48 -7.59
N ILE A 84 8.33 17.35 -6.87
CA ILE A 84 9.51 16.81 -6.15
C ILE A 84 10.31 15.84 -7.02
N ILE A 85 9.65 14.98 -7.82
CA ILE A 85 10.36 14.10 -8.75
C ILE A 85 11.28 14.92 -9.65
N ASN A 86 10.77 16.05 -10.15
CA ASN A 86 11.53 16.98 -10.99
C ASN A 86 12.52 17.87 -10.20
N GLN A 87 12.48 17.89 -8.86
CA GLN A 87 13.45 18.64 -8.04
C GLN A 87 14.71 17.85 -7.70
N LYS A 88 14.78 16.55 -8.03
CA LYS A 88 16.01 15.76 -7.87
C LYS A 88 17.21 16.33 -8.64
N GLU A 89 16.97 17.17 -9.65
CA GLU A 89 18.02 17.80 -10.45
C GLU A 89 18.70 19.01 -9.78
N ASN A 90 18.16 19.55 -8.66
CA ASN A 90 18.72 20.74 -8.00
C ASN A 90 19.34 20.46 -6.61
N PHE A 91 19.85 19.26 -6.37
CA PHE A 91 20.61 19.00 -5.14
C PHE A 91 21.95 19.75 -5.19
N ILE A 92 22.06 20.82 -4.40
CA ILE A 92 23.35 21.46 -4.16
C ILE A 92 24.23 20.48 -3.39
N SER A 93 25.34 20.09 -4.01
CA SER A 93 26.35 19.25 -3.39
C SER A 93 26.88 19.86 -2.10
N PHE A 94 27.28 19.02 -1.14
CA PHE A 94 27.90 19.46 0.12
C PHE A 94 29.08 20.43 -0.14
N PRO A 95 29.08 21.65 0.42
CA PRO A 95 30.09 22.67 0.12
C PRO A 95 31.38 22.45 0.93
N TYR A 96 32.05 21.33 0.68
CA TYR A 96 33.24 20.89 1.43
C TYR A 96 34.34 21.97 1.51
N ARG A 97 34.63 22.62 0.37
CA ARG A 97 35.64 23.69 0.28
C ARG A 97 35.29 24.90 1.15
N SER A 98 34.01 25.29 1.19
CA SER A 98 33.58 26.43 2.01
C SER A 98 33.72 26.14 3.50
N PHE A 99 33.44 24.91 3.94
CA PHE A 99 33.72 24.51 5.32
C PHE A 99 35.22 24.51 5.64
N LEU A 100 36.08 24.06 4.72
CA LEU A 100 37.53 24.14 4.90
C LEU A 100 38.01 25.60 5.03
N ASN A 101 37.55 26.49 4.16
CA ASN A 101 37.94 27.90 4.19
C ASN A 101 37.53 28.58 5.51
N LEU A 102 36.31 28.31 6.00
CA LEU A 102 35.84 28.84 7.27
C LEU A 102 36.63 28.32 8.48
N ARG A 103 37.28 27.15 8.38
CA ARG A 103 38.16 26.64 9.44
C ARG A 103 39.30 27.61 9.76
N HIS A 104 39.77 28.37 8.78
CA HIS A 104 40.87 29.33 8.98
C HIS A 104 40.43 30.67 9.59
N TRP A 105 39.14 30.88 9.81
CA TRP A 105 38.63 32.14 10.34
C TRP A 105 38.91 32.31 11.83
N HIS A 106 39.65 33.35 12.22
CA HIS A 106 39.91 33.64 13.64
C HIS A 106 38.68 34.15 14.40
N ARG A 107 37.87 35.01 13.78
CA ARG A 107 36.65 35.59 14.39
C ARG A 107 35.61 35.91 13.32
N ALA A 108 34.33 35.62 13.61
CA ALA A 108 33.21 36.05 12.78
C ALA A 108 32.74 37.49 13.15
N PRO A 109 32.27 38.29 12.18
CA PRO A 109 31.56 39.54 12.43
C PRO A 109 30.38 39.34 13.40
N LYS A 110 30.10 40.32 14.27
CA LYS A 110 29.10 40.21 15.35
C LYS A 110 27.75 39.67 14.87
N ARG A 111 27.21 40.18 13.76
CA ARG A 111 25.94 39.68 13.19
C ARG A 111 26.09 38.26 12.65
N LEU A 112 27.18 37.94 11.94
CA LEU A 112 27.40 36.60 11.39
C LEU A 112 27.61 35.51 12.46
N LYS A 113 27.95 35.87 13.71
CA LYS A 113 28.00 34.91 14.82
C LYS A 113 26.68 34.19 15.04
N ILE A 114 25.54 34.86 14.81
CA ILE A 114 24.21 34.26 14.97
C ILE A 114 24.02 33.12 13.98
N PHE A 115 24.48 33.28 12.74
CA PHE A 115 24.49 32.20 11.74
C PHE A 115 25.34 31.02 12.20
N PHE A 116 26.54 31.26 12.74
CA PHE A 116 27.39 30.19 13.28
C PHE A 116 26.81 29.50 14.50
N GLN A 117 26.12 30.22 15.38
CA GLN A 117 25.36 29.62 16.49
C GLN A 117 24.23 28.73 15.98
N ALA A 118 23.55 29.15 14.90
CA ALA A 118 22.56 28.32 14.22
C ALA A 118 23.20 27.02 13.71
N LEU A 119 24.37 27.09 13.05
CA LEU A 119 25.09 25.90 12.61
C LEU A 119 25.46 24.98 13.77
N ALA A 120 25.96 25.54 14.87
CA ALA A 120 26.27 24.76 16.06
C ALA A 120 25.04 24.01 16.58
N TYR A 121 23.89 24.68 16.64
CA TYR A 121 22.63 24.05 17.01
C TYR A 121 22.24 22.94 16.05
N LEU A 122 22.23 23.22 14.74
CA LEU A 122 21.83 22.27 13.71
C LEU A 122 22.66 21.00 13.77
N PHE A 123 23.98 21.12 13.98
CA PHE A 123 24.89 19.96 14.04
C PHE A 123 25.09 19.42 15.46
N SER A 124 24.26 19.83 16.43
CA SER A 124 24.32 19.37 17.82
C SER A 124 25.70 19.55 18.48
N ILE A 125 26.38 20.65 18.13
CA ILE A 125 27.67 21.02 18.72
C ILE A 125 27.41 21.69 20.06
N LYS A 126 28.02 21.15 21.13
CA LYS A 126 27.78 21.59 22.51
C LYS A 126 28.17 23.06 22.77
N THR A 127 29.13 23.58 22.01
CA THR A 127 29.61 24.96 22.15
C THR A 127 28.86 25.90 21.21
N ASN A 128 28.51 27.10 21.68
CA ASN A 128 27.97 28.17 20.84
C ASN A 128 29.00 28.73 19.82
N ASP A 129 30.25 28.25 19.84
CA ASP A 129 31.33 28.68 18.96
C ASP A 129 31.67 27.62 17.90
N PHE A 130 30.85 27.59 16.84
CA PHE A 130 31.02 26.67 15.71
C PHE A 130 32.40 26.74 15.05
N LEU A 131 32.98 27.95 14.91
CA LEU A 131 34.26 28.13 14.24
C LEU A 131 35.42 27.53 15.04
N THR A 132 35.36 27.62 16.36
CA THR A 132 36.34 26.99 17.25
C THR A 132 36.25 25.47 17.17
N GLU A 133 35.05 24.90 17.20
CA GLU A 133 34.87 23.45 17.04
C GLU A 133 35.35 22.96 15.66
N LEU A 134 35.05 23.71 14.59
CA LEU A 134 35.49 23.40 13.24
C LEU A 134 37.02 23.36 13.10
N LYS A 135 37.75 24.17 13.90
CA LYS A 135 39.22 24.16 13.95
C LYS A 135 39.78 22.96 14.68
N ILE A 136 39.28 22.72 15.88
CA ILE A 136 39.83 21.74 16.82
C ILE A 136 39.49 20.32 16.36
N ASN A 137 38.32 20.11 15.75
CA ASN A 137 37.82 18.79 15.39
C ASN A 137 38.01 18.48 13.89
N PRO A 138 39.09 17.76 13.51
CA PRO A 138 39.38 17.48 12.10
C PRO A 138 38.31 16.63 11.41
N ASN A 139 37.49 15.90 12.18
CA ASN A 139 36.45 15.02 11.65
C ASN A 139 35.08 15.72 11.54
N LEU A 140 34.94 16.96 12.00
CA LEU A 140 33.64 17.63 12.04
C LEU A 140 33.04 17.81 10.65
N ILE A 141 33.83 18.24 9.67
CA ILE A 141 33.35 18.43 8.28
C ILE A 141 32.80 17.13 7.71
N ARG A 142 33.47 16.00 7.97
CA ARG A 142 33.00 14.68 7.56
C ARG A 142 31.69 14.31 8.25
N LYS A 143 31.54 14.61 9.54
CA LYS A 143 30.26 14.39 10.26
C LYS A 143 29.13 15.23 9.66
N ILE A 144 29.39 16.51 9.39
CA ILE A 144 28.43 17.44 8.76
C ILE A 144 28.02 16.94 7.37
N GLN A 145 28.96 16.44 6.57
CA GLN A 145 28.69 15.94 5.22
C GLN A 145 27.63 14.83 5.19
N PHE A 146 27.66 13.92 6.17
CA PHE A 146 26.72 12.80 6.28
C PHE A 146 25.57 13.08 7.25
N TYR A 147 25.48 14.29 7.79
CA TYR A 147 24.45 14.65 8.75
C TYR A 147 23.09 14.76 8.07
N GLN A 148 22.12 14.04 8.61
CA GLN A 148 20.72 14.12 8.20
C GLN A 148 19.92 14.64 9.40
N PRO A 149 19.53 15.93 9.43
CA PRO A 149 18.74 16.46 10.51
C PRO A 149 17.36 15.82 10.54
N SER A 150 16.81 15.61 11.74
CA SER A 150 15.42 15.20 11.88
C SER A 150 14.47 16.35 11.50
N SER A 151 13.24 16.00 11.15
CA SER A 151 12.16 16.96 10.87
C SER A 151 11.96 17.95 12.02
N THR A 152 12.02 17.47 13.27
CA THR A 152 11.90 18.29 14.48
C THR A 152 13.04 19.31 14.58
N ILE A 153 14.29 18.88 14.41
CA ILE A 153 15.47 19.75 14.48
C ILE A 153 15.39 20.82 13.37
N MET A 154 14.99 20.45 12.15
CA MET A 154 14.84 21.42 11.05
C MET A 154 13.74 22.44 11.32
N ASN A 155 12.61 22.02 11.89
CA ASN A 155 11.52 22.93 12.22
C ASN A 155 11.92 23.93 13.31
N GLU A 156 12.60 23.47 14.35
CA GLU A 156 13.14 24.35 15.40
C GLU A 156 14.21 25.28 14.84
N PHE A 157 15.11 24.76 14.00
CA PHE A 157 16.14 25.55 13.33
C PHE A 157 15.51 26.68 12.51
N ARG A 158 14.43 26.37 11.78
CA ARG A 158 13.70 27.37 10.98
C ARG A 158 13.07 28.45 11.84
N ILE A 159 12.32 28.08 12.87
CA ILE A 159 11.64 29.04 13.76
C ILE A 159 12.68 29.94 14.42
N LYS A 160 13.71 29.34 15.02
CA LYS A 160 14.74 30.07 15.79
C LYS A 160 15.68 30.89 14.92
N PHE A 161 16.00 30.42 13.71
CA PHE A 161 17.13 31.00 12.95
C PHE A 161 16.80 31.54 11.57
N PHE A 162 15.80 31.01 10.86
CA PHE A 162 15.38 31.57 9.57
C PHE A 162 14.28 32.62 9.70
N HIS A 163 13.35 32.47 10.65
CA HIS A 163 12.23 33.42 10.82
C HIS A 163 12.51 34.55 11.81
N LEU A 164 13.30 34.30 12.86
CA LEU A 164 13.53 35.28 13.92
C LEU A 164 14.79 36.16 13.72
N ASN A 165 15.69 35.81 12.81
CA ASN A 165 16.94 36.56 12.62
C ASN A 165 16.89 37.44 11.36
N GLU A 166 17.11 38.74 11.56
CA GLU A 166 17.19 39.79 10.51
C GLU A 166 18.38 39.66 9.54
N ILE A 167 19.08 38.53 9.52
CA ILE A 167 20.24 38.33 8.65
C ILE A 167 19.77 37.86 7.28
N SER A 168 19.73 38.78 6.32
CA SER A 168 19.48 38.43 4.93
C SER A 168 20.62 37.58 4.36
N LEU A 169 20.28 36.66 3.45
CA LEU A 169 21.29 35.92 2.69
C LEU A 169 22.24 36.86 1.92
N GLU A 170 21.75 38.02 1.50
CA GLU A 170 22.55 39.08 0.89
C GLU A 170 23.60 39.65 1.85
N TYR A 171 23.24 39.87 3.12
CA TYR A 171 24.21 40.28 4.14
C TYR A 171 25.29 39.21 4.33
N ILE A 172 24.91 37.93 4.41
CA ILE A 172 25.88 36.82 4.53
C ILE A 172 26.82 36.82 3.32
N ARG A 173 26.28 36.93 2.10
CA ARG A 173 27.05 37.01 0.85
C ARG A 173 28.08 38.13 0.87
N ASN A 174 27.67 39.32 1.31
CA ASN A 174 28.54 40.50 1.40
C ASN A 174 29.64 40.36 2.46
N LYS A 175 29.49 39.44 3.43
CA LYS A 175 30.51 39.18 4.46
C LYS A 175 31.41 37.99 4.15
N SER A 176 30.88 36.96 3.52
CA SER A 176 31.65 35.77 3.14
C SER A 176 30.91 34.95 2.10
N LEU A 177 31.56 34.73 0.97
CA LEU A 177 31.05 33.82 -0.06
C LEU A 177 30.92 32.40 0.49
N ASP A 178 31.89 31.93 1.30
CA ASP A 178 31.85 30.58 1.89
C ASP A 178 30.70 30.41 2.87
N ALA A 179 30.46 31.40 3.75
CA ALA A 179 29.32 31.38 4.66
C ALA A 179 28.00 31.40 3.90
N TYR A 180 27.94 32.16 2.81
CA TYR A 180 26.77 32.23 1.94
C TYR A 180 26.51 30.90 1.23
N THR A 181 27.53 30.23 0.70
CA THR A 181 27.39 28.91 0.08
C THR A 181 26.84 27.89 1.08
N ILE A 182 27.32 27.91 2.33
CA ILE A 182 26.79 27.04 3.40
C ILE A 182 25.35 27.41 3.77
N ALA A 183 25.02 28.70 3.85
CA ALA A 183 23.67 29.16 4.13
C ALA A 183 22.66 28.71 3.06
N ILE A 184 23.03 28.81 1.77
CA ILE A 184 22.18 28.30 0.66
C ILE A 184 22.03 26.78 0.75
N TRP A 185 23.12 26.06 1.01
CA TRP A 185 23.07 24.60 1.15
C TRP A 185 22.09 24.18 2.26
N ILE A 186 22.14 24.83 3.42
CA ILE A 186 21.20 24.57 4.53
C ILE A 186 19.77 24.97 4.19
N TYR A 187 19.58 26.10 3.51
CA TYR A 187 18.27 26.52 3.03
C TYR A 187 17.64 25.48 2.11
N ASN A 188 18.43 24.86 1.22
CA ASN A 188 17.93 23.79 0.37
C ASN A 188 17.64 22.50 1.13
N ILE A 189 18.42 22.16 2.16
CA ILE A 189 18.08 21.05 3.06
C ILE A 189 16.72 21.30 3.73
N GLU A 190 16.50 22.49 4.30
CA GLU A 190 15.23 22.87 4.94
C GLU A 190 14.06 22.79 3.96
N LYS A 191 14.22 23.38 2.78
CA LYS A 191 13.21 23.37 1.73
C LYS A 191 12.84 21.94 1.33
N ASN A 192 13.84 21.06 1.17
CA ASN A 192 13.62 19.67 0.81
C ASN A 192 12.92 18.88 1.93
N GLU A 193 13.32 19.08 3.19
CA GLU A 193 12.64 18.44 4.33
C GLU A 193 11.18 18.89 4.46
N ARG A 194 10.89 20.18 4.25
CA ARG A 194 9.51 20.68 4.21
C ARG A 194 8.70 20.03 3.10
N LEU A 195 9.28 19.91 1.91
CA LEU A 195 8.63 19.30 0.78
C LEU A 195 8.34 17.81 1.02
N LYS A 196 9.26 17.08 1.66
CA LYS A 196 9.02 15.71 2.14
C LYS A 196 7.86 15.65 3.13
N GLN A 197 7.84 16.54 4.14
CA GLN A 197 6.75 16.59 5.13
C GLN A 197 5.39 16.85 4.48
N LEU A 198 5.33 17.74 3.47
CA LEU A 198 4.09 18.02 2.75
C LEU A 198 3.61 16.83 1.90
N GLN A 199 4.53 15.98 1.43
CA GLN A 199 4.20 14.77 0.67
C GLN A 199 3.92 13.54 1.52
N GLN A 200 4.40 13.52 2.76
CA GLN A 200 4.24 12.39 3.66
C GLN A 200 2.78 11.89 3.72
N PRO A 201 1.75 12.76 3.82
CA PRO A 201 0.36 12.32 3.78
C PRO A 201 -0.05 11.68 2.44
N GLU A 202 0.41 12.21 1.30
CA GLU A 202 0.12 11.64 -0.02
C GLU A 202 0.78 10.26 -0.19
N ILE A 203 2.00 10.08 0.33
CA ILE A 203 2.75 8.82 0.30
C ILE A 203 2.08 7.77 1.20
N GLU A 204 1.70 8.16 2.41
CA GLU A 204 0.98 7.30 3.36
C GLU A 204 -0.37 6.88 2.78
N ASN A 205 -1.14 7.81 2.22
CA ASN A 205 -2.40 7.51 1.54
C ASN A 205 -2.20 6.57 0.34
N GLN A 206 -1.19 6.80 -0.49
CA GLN A 206 -0.87 5.89 -1.60
C GLN A 206 -0.51 4.48 -1.10
N LYS A 207 0.21 4.37 0.01
CA LYS A 207 0.56 3.08 0.63
C LYS A 207 -0.69 2.37 1.16
N GLU A 208 -1.57 3.08 1.84
CA GLU A 208 -2.85 2.53 2.32
C GLU A 208 -3.73 2.04 1.17
N LEU A 209 -3.87 2.84 0.10
CA LEU A 209 -4.64 2.46 -1.09
C LEU A 209 -4.04 1.23 -1.79
N LYS A 210 -2.71 1.11 -1.85
CA LYS A 210 -2.05 -0.09 -2.39
C LYS A 210 -2.32 -1.33 -1.55
N ASN A 211 -2.30 -1.21 -0.22
CA ASN A 211 -2.64 -2.32 0.66
C ASN A 211 -4.11 -2.75 0.44
N LYS A 212 -5.05 -1.80 0.42
CA LYS A 212 -6.46 -2.07 0.11
C LYS A 212 -6.63 -2.73 -1.26
N LEU A 213 -5.89 -2.28 -2.27
CA LEU A 213 -5.91 -2.88 -3.61
C LEU A 213 -5.42 -4.34 -3.58
N SER A 214 -4.38 -4.64 -2.79
CA SER A 214 -3.89 -6.00 -2.65
C SER A 214 -4.92 -6.93 -1.97
N GLU A 215 -5.61 -6.44 -0.94
CA GLU A 215 -6.69 -7.16 -0.25
C GLU A 215 -7.89 -7.40 -1.18
N LEU A 216 -8.31 -6.38 -1.94
CA LEU A 216 -9.39 -6.51 -2.93
C LEU A 216 -9.06 -7.53 -4.03
N ASN A 217 -7.82 -7.54 -4.53
CA ASN A 217 -7.40 -8.52 -5.53
C ASN A 217 -7.46 -9.96 -4.98
N LEU A 218 -7.07 -10.17 -3.71
CA LEU A 218 -7.19 -11.46 -3.05
C LEU A 218 -8.67 -11.87 -2.90
N ASN A 219 -9.53 -10.93 -2.50
CA ASN A 219 -10.96 -11.17 -2.37
C ASN A 219 -11.62 -11.51 -3.72
N LEU A 220 -11.28 -10.79 -4.79
CA LEU A 220 -11.73 -11.08 -6.15
C LEU A 220 -11.31 -12.49 -6.58
N PHE A 221 -10.06 -12.88 -6.32
CA PHE A 221 -9.57 -14.22 -6.63
C PHE A 221 -10.34 -15.30 -5.86
N ASN A 222 -10.59 -15.10 -4.57
CA ASN A 222 -11.38 -16.04 -3.76
C ASN A 222 -12.82 -16.13 -4.27
N LYS A 223 -13.45 -15.01 -4.62
CA LYS A 223 -14.80 -15.00 -5.21
C LYS A 223 -14.85 -15.67 -6.57
N GLN A 224 -13.83 -15.50 -7.40
CA GLN A 224 -13.74 -16.23 -8.68
C GLN A 224 -13.66 -17.75 -8.46
N LYS A 225 -12.93 -18.21 -7.43
CA LYS A 225 -12.91 -19.63 -7.07
C LYS A 225 -14.27 -20.15 -6.57
N GLU A 226 -14.96 -19.37 -5.74
CA GLU A 226 -16.31 -19.73 -5.28
C GLU A 226 -17.29 -19.85 -6.45
N ILE A 227 -17.26 -18.90 -7.38
CA ILE A 227 -18.07 -18.92 -8.61
C ILE A 227 -17.78 -20.20 -9.42
N GLN A 228 -16.50 -20.50 -9.67
CA GLN A 228 -16.13 -21.71 -10.41
C GLN A 228 -16.65 -22.99 -9.75
N LEU A 229 -16.55 -23.10 -8.41
CA LEU A 229 -17.07 -24.24 -7.67
C LEU A 229 -18.59 -24.36 -7.78
N SER A 230 -19.31 -23.22 -7.74
CA SER A 230 -20.76 -23.18 -7.92
C SER A 230 -21.16 -23.60 -9.34
N GLU A 231 -20.44 -23.13 -10.37
CA GLU A 231 -20.65 -23.52 -11.76
C GLU A 231 -20.45 -25.03 -11.96
N ASP A 232 -19.37 -25.59 -11.40
CA ASP A 232 -19.07 -27.03 -11.49
C ASP A 232 -20.17 -27.88 -10.80
N LYS A 233 -20.69 -27.42 -9.65
CA LYS A 233 -21.81 -28.07 -8.95
C LYS A 233 -23.09 -28.03 -9.78
N ILE A 234 -23.44 -26.87 -10.34
CA ILE A 234 -24.60 -26.70 -11.22
C ILE A 234 -24.49 -27.61 -12.44
N LYS A 235 -23.30 -27.68 -13.06
CA LYS A 235 -23.03 -28.54 -14.21
C LYS A 235 -23.27 -30.01 -13.87
N THR A 236 -22.72 -30.47 -12.74
CA THR A 236 -22.89 -31.85 -12.27
C THR A 236 -24.37 -32.19 -12.02
N LEU A 237 -25.13 -31.27 -11.41
CA LEU A 237 -26.57 -31.44 -11.18
C LEU A 237 -27.34 -31.51 -12.50
N LYS A 238 -27.04 -30.64 -13.47
CA LYS A 238 -27.65 -30.67 -14.81
C LYS A 238 -27.36 -31.97 -15.56
N GLU A 239 -26.14 -32.46 -15.51
CA GLU A 239 -25.75 -33.73 -16.11
C GLU A 239 -26.47 -34.92 -15.45
N THR A 240 -26.65 -34.89 -14.13
CA THR A 240 -27.38 -35.91 -13.36
C THR A 240 -28.87 -35.93 -13.73
N ILE A 241 -29.49 -34.75 -13.84
CA ILE A 241 -30.88 -34.60 -14.30
C ILE A 241 -31.04 -35.23 -15.69
N LEU A 242 -30.16 -34.87 -16.63
CA LEU A 242 -30.21 -35.39 -18.00
C LEU A 242 -30.04 -36.91 -18.07
N GLN A 243 -29.15 -37.50 -17.26
CA GLN A 243 -28.97 -38.95 -17.20
C GLN A 243 -30.22 -39.66 -16.63
N THR A 244 -30.83 -39.07 -15.61
CA THR A 244 -32.05 -39.59 -14.98
C THR A 244 -33.22 -39.59 -15.97
N GLU A 245 -33.39 -38.49 -16.72
CA GLU A 245 -34.40 -38.37 -17.77
C GLU A 245 -34.20 -39.40 -18.89
N LYS A 246 -32.95 -39.58 -19.36
CA LYS A 246 -32.62 -40.61 -20.36
C LYS A 246 -32.97 -42.02 -19.88
N HIS A 247 -32.65 -42.33 -18.63
CA HIS A 247 -32.96 -43.65 -18.07
C HIS A 247 -34.47 -43.89 -17.95
N HIS A 248 -35.24 -42.89 -17.50
CA HIS A 248 -36.68 -42.99 -17.45
C HIS A 248 -37.29 -43.19 -18.84
N HIS A 249 -36.77 -42.52 -19.86
CA HIS A 249 -37.22 -42.72 -21.24
C HIS A 249 -36.96 -44.15 -21.74
N ILE A 250 -35.78 -44.72 -21.43
CA ILE A 250 -35.48 -46.12 -21.76
C ILE A 250 -36.48 -47.07 -21.10
N LEU A 251 -36.77 -46.86 -19.81
CA LEU A 251 -37.74 -47.68 -19.07
C LEU A 251 -39.17 -47.61 -19.65
N LEU A 252 -39.57 -46.44 -20.17
CA LEU A 252 -40.87 -46.25 -20.80
C LEU A 252 -40.97 -46.92 -22.18
N GLN A 253 -39.87 -47.07 -22.93
CA GLN A 253 -39.86 -47.73 -24.23
C GLN A 253 -39.84 -49.26 -24.14
N SER A 254 -39.34 -49.80 -23.02
CA SER A 254 -39.29 -51.25 -22.77
C SER A 254 -40.60 -51.86 -22.24
N ASN A 255 -41.57 -51.01 -21.88
CA ASN A 255 -42.93 -51.39 -21.47
C ASN A 255 -43.92 -51.15 -22.60
#